data_AF-A0A924BR54-F1
#
_entry.id   AF-A0A924BR54-F1
#
_cell.length_a   1.000
_cell.length_b   1.000
_cell.length_c   1.000
_cell.angle_alpha   90.00
_cell.angle_beta   90.00
_cell.angle_gamma   90.00
#
_symmetry.space_group_name_H-M   'P 1'
#
loop_
_entity.id
_entity.type
_entity.pdbx_description
1 polymer ?
#
loop_
_entity_poly.entity_id
_entity_poly.type
_entity_poly.pdbx_seq_one_letter_code
_entity_poly.pdbx_strand_id
1 'polypeptide(L)'
;MRKLLFSIIIFSLLVLVTISCKKKENDPSPQDSITIVSVSPSTGLVDAQPTSFDVEVKYTLNTAEQGEIEVGFNSSDPSYYTMNTSAAFPVLKGSGTHTFTVTSTPKQWGGSQHFQVYVNIAKTPKGSSYSPTAVDIENLSF
;
A
#
# COMPACT_ATOMS: atom_id res chain seq x y z
N MET A 1 -58.47 21.28 66.54
CA MET A 1 -57.37 21.47 67.51
C MET A 1 -56.28 20.43 67.25
N ARG A 2 -55.01 20.83 67.43
CA ARG A 2 -53.72 20.06 67.38
C ARG A 2 -53.20 19.74 65.96
N LYS A 3 -52.17 20.46 65.44
CA LYS A 3 -50.70 20.37 65.73
C LYS A 3 -50.16 19.00 65.25
N LEU A 4 -49.11 18.83 64.44
CA LEU A 4 -47.76 19.45 64.41
C LEU A 4 -46.98 18.79 63.22
N LEU A 5 -46.39 19.55 62.30
CA LEU A 5 -44.94 19.69 62.00
C LEU A 5 -44.14 18.61 61.19
N PHE A 6 -43.26 19.15 60.33
CA PHE A 6 -41.97 18.67 59.80
C PHE A 6 -41.93 17.46 58.85
N SER A 7 -41.54 17.66 57.57
CA SER A 7 -40.12 17.60 57.19
C SER A 7 -39.91 17.88 55.70
N ILE A 8 -38.98 18.79 55.43
CA ILE A 8 -38.49 19.20 54.11
C ILE A 8 -37.45 18.17 53.67
N ILE A 9 -37.62 17.53 52.51
CA ILE A 9 -36.51 16.91 51.78
C ILE A 9 -36.65 17.31 50.31
N ILE A 10 -36.01 18.43 49.97
CA ILE A 10 -35.75 18.85 48.59
C ILE A 10 -34.60 17.97 48.10
N PHE A 11 -34.91 16.90 47.38
CA PHE A 11 -33.90 16.11 46.67
C PHE A 11 -33.63 16.80 45.33
N SER A 12 -32.77 17.83 45.36
CA SER A 12 -32.26 18.46 44.14
C SER A 12 -31.32 17.47 43.46
N LEU A 13 -31.88 16.69 42.53
CA LEU A 13 -31.13 15.79 41.67
C LEU A 13 -30.38 16.65 40.65
N LEU A 14 -29.15 17.04 41.00
CA LEU A 14 -28.21 17.69 40.11
C LEU A 14 -27.76 16.68 39.05
N VAL A 15 -28.51 16.57 37.95
CA VAL A 15 -28.11 15.80 36.78
C VAL A 15 -26.97 16.54 36.10
N LEU A 16 -25.74 16.18 36.46
CA LEU A 16 -24.54 16.53 35.72
C LEU A 16 -24.64 15.88 34.33
N VAL A 17 -25.13 16.66 33.36
CA VAL A 17 -24.96 16.37 31.94
C VAL A 17 -23.48 16.51 31.64
N THR A 18 -22.76 15.40 31.78
CA THR A 18 -21.39 15.32 31.28
C THR A 18 -21.48 15.35 29.76
N ILE A 19 -21.12 16.50 29.18
CA ILE A 19 -20.85 16.59 27.75
C ILE A 19 -19.61 15.73 27.52
N SER A 20 -19.83 14.47 27.20
CA SER A 20 -18.81 13.62 26.61
C SER A 20 -18.55 14.18 25.22
N CYS A 21 -17.60 15.12 25.13
CA CYS A 21 -16.91 15.41 23.90
C CYS A 21 -16.25 14.10 23.46
N LYS A 22 -16.94 13.33 22.64
CA LYS A 22 -16.30 12.29 21.84
C LYS A 22 -15.23 13.00 21.03
N LYS A 23 -13.97 12.84 21.42
CA LYS A 23 -12.84 13.12 20.54
C LYS A 23 -13.16 12.39 19.24
N LYS A 24 -13.19 13.12 18.12
CA LYS A 24 -13.10 12.48 16.81
C LYS A 24 -11.79 11.72 16.83
N GLU A 25 -11.90 10.41 17.02
CA GLU A 25 -10.83 9.48 16.70
C GLU A 25 -10.50 9.76 15.24
N ASN A 26 -9.24 10.11 14.96
CA ASN A 26 -8.77 10.27 13.60
C ASN A 26 -8.88 8.90 12.94
N ASP A 27 -9.98 8.65 12.23
CA ASP A 27 -10.05 7.51 11.32
C ASP A 27 -8.79 7.57 10.45
N PRO A 28 -8.02 6.48 10.35
CA PRO A 28 -6.83 6.49 9.51
C PRO A 28 -7.27 6.88 8.10
N SER A 29 -6.60 7.89 7.54
CA SER A 29 -6.85 8.29 6.16
C SER A 29 -6.74 7.05 5.26
N PRO A 30 -7.61 6.90 4.25
CA PRO A 30 -7.54 5.76 3.34
C PRO A 30 -6.12 5.64 2.76
N GLN A 31 -5.53 4.45 2.85
CA GLN A 31 -4.15 4.20 2.41
C GLN A 31 -4.13 3.13 1.31
N ASP A 32 -3.30 3.35 0.30
CA ASP A 32 -3.05 2.38 -0.76
C ASP A 32 -2.02 1.35 -0.29
N SER A 33 -2.05 0.16 -0.88
CA SER A 33 -1.04 -0.86 -0.66
C SER A 33 -0.78 -1.66 -1.93
N ILE A 34 0.43 -2.17 -2.03
CA ILE A 34 0.83 -3.18 -3.00
C ILE A 34 1.83 -4.12 -2.33
N THR A 35 1.74 -5.40 -2.64
CA THR A 35 2.64 -6.42 -2.13
C THR A 35 2.94 -7.42 -3.23
N ILE A 36 4.22 -7.77 -3.40
CA ILE A 36 4.63 -8.88 -4.24
C ILE A 36 4.30 -10.17 -3.48
N VAL A 37 3.43 -10.99 -4.06
CA VAL A 37 2.98 -12.26 -3.49
C VAL A 37 3.93 -13.38 -3.92
N SER A 38 4.37 -13.37 -5.17
CA SER A 38 5.31 -14.34 -5.71
C SER A 38 6.06 -13.80 -6.93
N VAL A 39 7.27 -14.31 -7.14
CA VAL A 39 8.07 -14.11 -8.35
C VAL A 39 8.55 -15.46 -8.85
N SER A 40 8.36 -15.74 -10.14
CA SER A 40 8.84 -16.98 -10.77
C SER A 40 9.55 -16.68 -12.09
N PRO A 41 10.84 -17.05 -12.25
CA PRO A 41 11.72 -17.62 -11.23
C PRO A 41 12.19 -16.55 -10.21
N SER A 42 12.33 -16.94 -8.94
CA SER A 42 12.93 -16.10 -7.89
C SER A 42 14.38 -16.47 -7.54
N THR A 43 14.82 -17.65 -7.98
CA THR A 43 16.15 -18.22 -7.72
C THR A 43 16.68 -18.92 -8.97
N GLY A 44 17.98 -19.23 -9.01
CA GLY A 44 18.59 -19.91 -10.15
C GLY A 44 18.76 -19.00 -11.38
N LEU A 45 18.87 -17.69 -11.16
CA LEU A 45 19.04 -16.72 -12.24
C LEU A 45 20.44 -16.80 -12.84
N VAL A 46 20.55 -16.54 -14.14
CA VAL A 46 21.82 -16.51 -14.87
C VAL A 46 22.16 -15.06 -15.21
N ASP A 47 23.37 -14.60 -14.82
CA ASP A 47 23.81 -13.22 -15.11
C ASP A 47 23.76 -12.92 -16.61
N ALA A 48 23.21 -11.75 -16.94
CA ALA A 48 23.09 -11.24 -18.29
C ALA A 48 22.27 -12.11 -19.27
N GLN A 49 21.47 -13.07 -18.78
CA GLN A 49 20.57 -13.86 -19.62
C GLN A 49 19.11 -13.34 -19.53
N PRO A 50 18.49 -12.92 -20.64
CA PRO A 50 17.07 -12.54 -20.65
C PRO A 50 16.20 -13.65 -20.04
N THR A 51 15.38 -13.28 -19.06
CA THR A 51 14.55 -14.19 -18.29
C THR A 51 13.12 -13.65 -18.26
N SER A 52 12.15 -14.53 -18.49
CA SER A 52 10.73 -14.20 -18.31
C SER A 52 10.35 -14.41 -16.84
N PHE A 53 9.75 -13.39 -16.25
CA PHE A 53 9.28 -13.38 -14.88
C PHE A 53 7.76 -13.31 -14.84
N ASP A 54 7.15 -14.19 -14.06
CA ASP A 54 5.79 -14.01 -13.57
C ASP A 54 5.85 -13.36 -12.19
N VAL A 55 5.28 -12.17 -12.05
CA VAL A 55 5.26 -11.38 -10.82
C VAL A 55 3.80 -11.22 -10.38
N GLU A 56 3.40 -11.97 -9.37
CA GLU A 56 2.07 -11.84 -8.77
C GLU A 56 2.08 -10.75 -7.71
N VAL A 57 1.14 -9.82 -7.81
CA VAL A 57 0.92 -8.77 -6.82
C VAL A 57 -0.47 -8.83 -6.24
N LYS A 58 -0.60 -8.41 -4.98
CA LYS A 58 -1.85 -8.06 -4.33
C LYS A 58 -1.85 -6.56 -4.06
N TYR A 59 -2.95 -5.88 -4.36
CA TYR A 59 -3.04 -4.43 -4.20
C TYR A 59 -4.34 -4.00 -3.52
N THR A 60 -4.33 -2.78 -2.99
CA THR A 60 -5.50 -2.01 -2.61
C THR A 60 -5.31 -0.56 -3.03
N LEU A 61 -6.27 -0.02 -3.79
CA LEU A 61 -6.37 1.40 -4.12
C LEU A 61 -7.55 2.00 -3.36
N ASN A 62 -7.27 2.90 -2.43
CA ASN A 62 -8.25 3.59 -1.60
C ASN A 62 -8.25 5.11 -1.82
N THR A 63 -7.11 5.69 -2.22
CA THR A 63 -6.92 7.14 -2.30
C THR A 63 -7.46 7.78 -3.57
N ALA A 64 -7.79 6.99 -4.60
CA ALA A 64 -8.28 7.45 -5.89
C ALA A 64 -9.32 6.49 -6.49
N GLU A 65 -10.10 6.98 -7.44
CA GLU A 65 -11.06 6.15 -8.19
C GLU A 65 -10.38 5.26 -9.25
N GLN A 66 -9.24 5.71 -9.76
CA GLN A 66 -8.44 5.01 -10.77
C GLN A 66 -6.95 5.12 -10.44
N GLY A 67 -6.21 4.09 -10.79
CA GLY A 67 -4.76 4.04 -10.67
C GLY A 67 -4.14 3.13 -11.72
N GLU A 68 -2.84 2.98 -11.64
CA GLU A 68 -2.03 2.15 -12.51
C GLU A 68 -0.96 1.46 -11.68
N ILE A 69 -0.76 0.16 -11.93
CA ILE A 69 0.30 -0.63 -11.35
C ILE A 69 1.37 -0.84 -12.41
N GLU A 70 2.63 -0.62 -12.03
CA GLU A 70 3.79 -0.85 -12.88
C GLU A 70 4.77 -1.81 -12.20
N VAL A 71 5.49 -2.59 -13.01
CA VAL A 71 6.57 -3.48 -12.58
C VAL A 71 7.88 -3.08 -13.25
N GLY A 72 9.00 -3.16 -12.54
CA GLY A 72 10.31 -2.83 -13.05
C GLY A 72 11.42 -3.63 -12.37
N PHE A 73 12.62 -3.55 -12.94
CA PHE A 73 13.80 -4.25 -12.44
C PHE A 73 15.01 -3.32 -12.42
N ASN A 74 15.93 -3.56 -11.50
CA ASN A 74 17.20 -2.83 -11.45
C ASN A 74 18.24 -3.47 -12.39
N SER A 75 17.91 -3.66 -13.67
CA SER A 75 18.77 -4.38 -14.64
C SER A 75 19.96 -3.58 -15.18
N SER A 76 19.89 -2.24 -15.16
CA SER A 76 20.88 -1.35 -15.75
C SER A 76 21.75 -0.63 -14.71
N ASP A 77 21.20 -0.41 -13.51
CA ASP A 77 21.88 0.23 -12.38
C ASP A 77 21.30 -0.36 -11.08
N PRO A 78 22.12 -0.74 -10.09
CA PRO A 78 21.62 -1.29 -8.83
C PRO A 78 20.79 -0.30 -8.00
N SER A 79 20.82 1.00 -8.33
CA SER A 79 20.15 2.09 -7.59
C SER A 79 18.87 2.58 -8.25
N TYR A 80 18.55 2.13 -9.48
CA TYR A 80 17.40 2.59 -10.24
C TYR A 80 16.65 1.42 -10.88
N TYR A 81 15.32 1.55 -10.96
CA TYR A 81 14.47 0.55 -11.60
C TYR A 81 14.06 1.03 -12.99
N THR A 82 14.28 0.17 -13.99
CA THR A 82 13.72 0.37 -15.33
C THR A 82 12.29 -0.20 -15.32
N MET A 83 11.29 0.68 -15.39
CA MET A 83 9.88 0.30 -15.41
C MET A 83 9.47 -0.27 -16.76
N ASN A 84 8.69 -1.35 -16.75
CA ASN A 84 8.09 -1.93 -17.95
C ASN A 84 6.72 -1.28 -18.20
N THR A 85 6.73 -0.07 -18.75
CA THR A 85 5.50 0.73 -18.96
C THR A 85 4.53 0.10 -19.98
N SER A 86 5.01 -0.79 -20.84
CA SER A 86 4.15 -1.54 -21.77
C SER A 86 3.34 -2.63 -21.07
N ALA A 87 3.76 -3.05 -19.87
CA ALA A 87 3.05 -4.00 -19.03
C ALA A 87 2.19 -3.32 -17.95
N ALA A 88 2.05 -1.99 -17.97
CA ALA A 88 1.27 -1.27 -16.97
C ALA A 88 -0.18 -1.76 -16.91
N PHE A 89 -0.70 -1.92 -15.69
CA PHE A 89 -2.04 -2.47 -15.45
C PHE A 89 -2.96 -1.42 -14.81
N PRO A 90 -4.02 -0.97 -15.51
CA PRO A 90 -4.97 -0.02 -14.95
C PRO A 90 -5.84 -0.71 -13.88
N VAL A 91 -6.07 -0.01 -12.78
CA VAL A 91 -6.89 -0.49 -11.66
C VAL A 91 -7.94 0.54 -11.27
N LEU A 92 -9.06 0.04 -10.77
CA LEU A 92 -10.08 0.85 -10.11
C LEU A 92 -9.90 0.77 -8.60
N LYS A 93 -10.54 1.71 -7.88
CA LYS A 93 -10.64 1.68 -6.43
C LYS A 93 -11.12 0.32 -5.91
N GLY A 94 -10.49 -0.15 -4.84
CA GLY A 94 -10.72 -1.47 -4.26
C GLY A 94 -9.44 -2.30 -4.22
N SER A 95 -9.61 -3.59 -3.93
CA SER A 95 -8.51 -4.55 -3.80
C SER A 95 -8.57 -5.61 -4.89
N GLY A 96 -7.41 -6.12 -5.27
CA GLY A 96 -7.31 -7.18 -6.28
C GLY A 96 -5.95 -7.85 -6.29
N THR A 97 -5.78 -8.77 -7.22
CA THR A 97 -4.52 -9.41 -7.56
C THR A 97 -4.27 -9.27 -9.06
N HIS A 98 -2.99 -9.26 -9.45
CA HIS A 98 -2.60 -9.25 -10.85
C HIS A 98 -1.28 -10.00 -11.02
N THR A 99 -1.09 -10.66 -12.16
CA THR A 99 0.18 -11.31 -12.51
C THR A 99 0.74 -10.64 -13.75
N PHE A 100 1.91 -10.03 -13.61
CA PHE A 100 2.68 -9.54 -14.74
C PHE A 100 3.51 -10.67 -15.33
N THR A 101 3.51 -10.84 -16.65
CA THR A 101 4.50 -11.66 -17.36
C THR A 101 5.43 -10.72 -18.12
N VAL A 102 6.65 -10.54 -17.63
CA VAL A 102 7.61 -9.55 -18.14
C VAL A 102 8.99 -10.15 -18.34
N THR A 103 9.65 -9.79 -19.43
CA THR A 103 11.06 -10.17 -19.64
C THR A 103 11.99 -9.10 -19.09
N SER A 104 13.02 -9.53 -18.37
CA SER A 104 14.10 -8.68 -17.89
C SER A 104 15.43 -9.42 -17.95
N THR A 105 16.54 -8.68 -17.99
CA THR A 105 17.89 -9.26 -17.96
C THR A 105 18.43 -9.13 -16.54
N PRO A 106 18.58 -10.23 -15.78
CA PRO A 106 19.16 -10.21 -14.44
C PRO A 106 20.59 -9.72 -14.45
N LYS A 107 20.97 -9.00 -13.39
CA LYS A 107 22.34 -8.55 -13.19
C LYS A 107 22.86 -8.92 -11.81
N GLN A 108 23.95 -9.68 -11.78
CA GLN A 108 24.62 -10.01 -10.53
C GLN A 108 25.44 -8.81 -10.06
N TRP A 109 24.80 -7.98 -9.24
CA TRP A 109 25.45 -6.85 -8.61
C TRP A 109 26.45 -7.35 -7.56
N GLY A 110 27.71 -6.92 -7.65
CA GLY A 110 28.73 -7.32 -6.68
C GLY A 110 28.48 -6.73 -5.28
N GLY A 111 29.19 -7.25 -4.28
CA GLY A 111 29.10 -6.73 -2.90
C GLY A 111 27.78 -7.09 -2.22
N SER A 112 27.08 -6.09 -1.67
CA SER A 112 25.82 -6.25 -0.93
C SER A 112 24.57 -5.88 -1.74
N GLN A 113 24.72 -5.67 -3.05
CA GLN A 113 23.62 -5.30 -3.94
C GLN A 113 22.96 -6.55 -4.51
N HIS A 114 21.65 -6.50 -4.73
CA HIS A 114 20.84 -7.62 -5.22
C HIS A 114 20.13 -7.24 -6.52
N PHE A 115 19.95 -8.22 -7.41
CA PHE A 115 18.98 -8.06 -8.48
C PHE A 115 17.58 -8.05 -7.85
N GLN A 116 16.76 -7.08 -8.23
CA GLN A 116 15.51 -6.77 -7.56
C GLN A 116 14.40 -6.55 -8.58
N VAL A 117 13.22 -7.06 -8.23
CA VAL A 117 11.96 -6.61 -8.82
C VAL A 117 11.35 -5.53 -7.93
N TYR A 118 10.74 -4.55 -8.56
CA TYR A 118 10.04 -3.45 -7.92
C TYR A 118 8.65 -3.32 -8.54
N VAL A 119 7.64 -3.17 -7.69
CA VAL A 119 6.28 -2.88 -8.12
C VAL A 119 5.79 -1.62 -7.43
N ASN A 120 4.93 -0.88 -8.13
CA ASN A 120 4.30 0.29 -7.54
C ASN A 120 2.86 0.43 -7.97
N ILE A 121 2.11 1.21 -7.21
CA ILE A 121 0.78 1.68 -7.57
C ILE A 121 0.75 3.21 -7.49
N ALA A 122 0.16 3.86 -8.48
CA ALA A 122 0.00 5.30 -8.52
C ALA A 122 -1.42 5.68 -8.96
N LYS A 123 -1.91 6.84 -8.51
CA LYS A 123 -3.19 7.39 -8.95
C LYS A 123 -3.16 7.87 -10.40
N THR A 124 -4.30 7.78 -11.08
CA THR A 124 -4.51 8.27 -12.45
C THR A 124 -5.63 9.32 -12.48
N PRO A 125 -5.47 10.48 -13.17
CA PRO A 125 -4.29 10.90 -13.93
C PRO A 125 -3.09 11.24 -13.04
N LYS A 126 -1.88 11.00 -13.58
CA LYS A 126 -0.62 11.35 -12.92
C LYS A 126 -0.57 12.89 -12.76
N GLY A 127 -0.24 13.36 -11.56
CA GLY A 127 -0.04 14.79 -11.31
C GLY A 127 1.24 15.32 -11.96
N SER A 128 1.55 16.60 -11.75
CA SER A 128 2.77 17.23 -12.28
C SER A 128 4.07 16.63 -11.73
N SER A 129 4.02 16.00 -10.56
CA SER A 129 5.08 15.14 -10.03
C SER A 129 4.55 13.72 -9.93
N TYR A 130 5.21 12.79 -10.61
CA TYR A 130 4.94 11.38 -10.45
C TYR A 130 5.49 10.93 -9.09
N SER A 131 4.61 10.36 -8.26
CA SER A 131 4.98 9.70 -7.02
C SER A 131 4.00 8.55 -6.82
N PRO A 132 4.48 7.31 -6.76
CA PRO A 132 3.64 6.19 -6.38
C PRO A 132 3.07 6.39 -4.98
N THR A 133 1.88 5.85 -4.75
CA THR A 133 1.19 5.88 -3.45
C THR A 133 1.53 4.67 -2.58
N ALA A 134 1.96 3.56 -3.19
CA ALA A 134 2.60 2.45 -2.50
C ALA A 134 3.61 1.73 -3.42
N VAL A 135 4.57 1.05 -2.81
CA VAL A 135 5.65 0.31 -3.49
C VAL A 135 5.96 -0.98 -2.73
N ASP A 136 6.51 -1.97 -3.43
CA ASP A 136 7.12 -3.15 -2.82
C ASP A 136 8.32 -3.64 -3.66
N ILE A 137 9.29 -4.29 -3.00
CA ILE A 137 10.57 -4.72 -3.59
C ILE A 137 10.90 -6.13 -3.12
N GLU A 138 11.33 -6.99 -4.04
CA GLU A 138 11.82 -8.32 -3.71
C GLU A 138 13.22 -8.57 -4.31
N ASN A 139 14.12 -9.13 -3.50
CA ASN A 139 15.45 -9.57 -3.93
C ASN A 139 15.36 -10.93 -4.59
N LEU A 140 15.98 -11.07 -5.76
CA LEU A 140 16.05 -12.32 -6.51
C LEU A 140 17.47 -12.89 -6.46
N SER A 141 17.60 -14.22 -6.59
CA SER A 141 18.88 -14.92 -6.40
C SER A 141 19.37 -15.62 -7.68
N PHE A 142 20.68 -15.62 -7.86
CA PHE A 142 21.39 -16.32 -8.93
C PHE A 142 21.63 -17.78 -8.53
#